data_AF-A0A239ML98-F1
#
_entry.id   AF-A0A239ML98-F1
#
_cell.length_a   1.000
_cell.length_b   1.000
_cell.length_c   1.000
_cell.angle_alpha   90.00
_cell.angle_beta   90.00
_cell.angle_gamma   90.00
#
_symmetry.space_group_name_H-M   'P 1'
#
loop_
_entity.id
_entity.type
_entity.pdbx_description
1 polymer ?
#
loop_
_entity_poly.entity_id
_entity_poly.type
_entity_poly.pdbx_seq_one_letter_code
_entity_poly.pdbx_strand_id
1 'polypeptide(L)' 'MGTFRAQAHGHAVGVTVQMTCYTADHHGQPTPGSEIAELVWLTYADRDQVSPVDQVIFDHLHQAGQFH' A
#
# COMPACT_ATOMS: atom_id res chain seq x y z
N MET A 1 1.69 12.10 -2.88
CA MET A 1 0.80 10.95 -2.60
C MET A 1 -0.56 11.43 -2.12
N GLY A 2 -0.74 11.75 -0.84
CA GLY A 2 -2.02 12.26 -0.31
C GLY A 2 -2.67 11.27 0.66
N THR A 3 -3.97 11.46 0.90
CA THR A 3 -4.76 10.65 1.82
C THR A 3 -5.80 9.84 1.05
N PHE A 4 -5.81 8.53 1.30
CA PHE A 4 -6.69 7.55 0.66
C PHE A 4 -7.62 6.91 1.68
N ARG A 5 -8.81 6.51 1.23
CA ARG A 5 -9.81 5.86 2.09
C ARG A 5 -10.47 4.70 1.36
N ALA A 6 -10.69 3.59 2.07
CA ALA A 6 -11.43 2.44 1.57
C ALA A 6 -12.03 1.63 2.73
N GLN A 7 -12.85 0.63 2.41
CA GLN A 7 -13.38 -0.34 3.38
C GLN A 7 -12.23 -1.09 4.09
N ALA A 8 -12.31 -1.20 5.41
CA ALA A 8 -11.35 -1.95 6.21
C ALA A 8 -11.47 -3.45 5.92
N HIS A 9 -10.36 -4.08 5.55
CA HIS A 9 -10.30 -5.52 5.27
C HIS A 9 -10.66 -6.33 6.52
N GLY A 10 -11.53 -7.34 6.38
CA GLY A 10 -11.96 -8.19 7.49
C GLY A 10 -12.86 -7.52 8.54
N HIS A 11 -13.29 -6.28 8.33
CA HIS A 11 -14.17 -5.55 9.26
C HIS A 11 -15.60 -5.42 8.72
N ALA A 12 -16.53 -5.04 9.61
CA ALA A 12 -17.91 -4.77 9.24
C ALA A 12 -18.01 -3.71 8.12
N VAL A 13 -19.01 -3.87 7.25
CA VAL A 13 -19.30 -2.92 6.17
C VAL A 13 -19.54 -1.53 6.75
N GLY A 14 -18.91 -0.53 6.14
CA GLY A 14 -18.97 0.87 6.57
C GLY A 14 -17.82 1.29 7.49
N VAL A 15 -17.05 0.33 8.03
CA VAL A 15 -15.78 0.64 8.71
C VAL A 15 -14.74 0.97 7.64
N THR A 16 -14.16 2.17 7.71
CA THR A 16 -13.20 2.65 6.72
C THR A 16 -11.81 2.84 7.32
N VAL A 17 -10.79 2.53 6.53
CA VAL A 17 -9.40 2.91 6.80
C VAL A 17 -9.13 4.24 6.11
N GLN A 18 -8.42 5.13 6.79
CA GLN A 18 -7.81 6.31 6.19
C GLN A 18 -6.29 6.19 6.29
N MET A 19 -5.62 6.29 5.14
CA MET A 19 -4.16 6.20 5.07
C MET A 19 -3.57 7.44 4.43
N THR A 20 -2.66 8.11 5.13
CA THR A 20 -1.85 9.22 4.58
C THR A 20 -0.52 8.66 4.14
N CYS A 21 -0.22 8.81 2.85
CA CYS A 21 0.95 8.22 2.22
C CYS A 21 2.03 9.27 1.96
N TYR A 22 3.29 8.83 2.03
CA TYR A 22 4.48 9.65 1.81
C TYR A 22 5.47 8.87 0.93
N THR A 23 6.31 9.60 0.20
CA THR A 23 7.42 9.04 -0.60
C THR A 23 8.73 9.58 -0.06
N ALA A 24 9.75 8.73 0.00
CA ALA A 24 11.11 9.12 0.37
C ALA A 24 12.11 8.20 -0.34
N ASP A 25 13.33 8.72 -0.56
CA ASP A 25 14.45 7.91 -0.96
C ASP A 25 14.91 7.03 0.22
N HIS A 26 15.43 5.84 -0.09
CA HIS A 26 15.99 4.94 0.92
C HIS A 26 17.47 4.68 0.63
N HIS A 27 18.21 4.38 1.70
CA HIS A 27 19.62 3.99 1.62
C HIS A 27 19.82 2.61 2.24
N GLY A 28 20.66 1.79 1.59
CA GLY A 28 20.90 0.41 2.00
C GLY A 28 19.77 -0.54 1.56
N GLN A 29 19.90 -1.81 1.95
CA GLN A 29 18.90 -2.83 1.63
C GLN A 29 17.91 -2.97 2.80
N PRO A 30 16.59 -2.81 2.56
CA PRO A 30 15.59 -3.08 3.59
C PRO A 30 15.65 -4.54 4.05
N THR A 31 15.58 -4.76 5.36
CA THR A 31 15.51 -6.10 5.96
C THR A 31 14.33 -6.14 6.94
N PRO A 32 13.62 -7.28 7.06
CA PRO A 32 12.58 -7.44 8.08
C PRO A 32 13.16 -7.21 9.48
N GLY A 33 12.37 -6.62 10.37
CA GLY A 33 12.77 -6.34 11.75
C GLY A 33 11.58 -6.19 12.68
N SER A 34 11.81 -6.41 13.98
CA SER A 34 10.79 -6.39 15.02
C SER A 34 9.60 -7.30 14.68
N GLU A 35 8.38 -6.76 14.59
CA GLU A 35 7.15 -7.47 14.28
C GLU A 35 6.97 -7.83 12.80
N ILE A 36 7.81 -7.30 11.91
CA ILE A 36 7.71 -7.55 10.46
C ILE A 36 8.29 -8.93 10.14
N ALA A 37 7.39 -9.87 9.80
CA ALA A 37 7.78 -11.24 9.46
C ALA A 37 8.42 -11.36 8.07
N GLU A 38 8.01 -10.52 7.12
CA GLU A 38 8.42 -10.61 5.71
C GLU A 38 8.49 -9.22 5.07
N LEU A 39 9.42 -9.06 4.12
CA LEU A 39 9.55 -7.87 3.29
C LEU A 39 9.66 -8.29 1.82
N VAL A 40 8.74 -7.79 1.00
CA VAL A 40 8.69 -8.03 -0.45
C VAL A 40 8.48 -6.72 -1.19
N TRP A 41 8.99 -6.66 -2.43
CA TRP A 41 8.67 -5.59 -3.36
C TRP A 41 7.46 -6.00 -4.20
N LEU A 42 6.46 -5.14 -4.24
CA LEU A 42 5.24 -5.37 -4.99
C LEU A 42 5.24 -4.55 -6.28
N THR A 43 4.53 -5.06 -7.27
CA THR A 43 4.25 -4.42 -8.56
C THR A 43 2.75 -4.21 -8.73
N TYR A 44 2.34 -3.54 -9.81
CA TYR A 44 0.92 -3.39 -10.08
C TYR A 44 0.20 -4.74 -10.31
N ALA A 45 0.92 -5.78 -10.73
CA ALA A 45 0.36 -7.13 -10.86
C ALA A 45 -0.10 -7.74 -9.52
N ASP A 46 0.45 -7.26 -8.41
CA ASP A 46 0.15 -7.79 -7.06
C ASP A 46 -1.05 -7.09 -6.41
N ARG A 47 -1.71 -6.17 -7.11
CA ARG A 47 -2.82 -5.35 -6.62
C ARG A 47 -3.90 -6.16 -5.89
N ASP A 48 -4.29 -7.31 -6.42
CA ASP A 48 -5.41 -8.07 -5.84
C ASP A 48 -5.03 -8.85 -4.57
N GLN A 49 -3.73 -8.85 -4.20
CA GLN A 49 -3.21 -9.50 -2.99
C GLN A 49 -3.19 -8.57 -1.76
N VAL A 50 -3.38 -7.26 -1.96
CA VAL A 50 -3.29 -6.26 -0.89
C VAL A 50 -4.66 -5.75 -0.44
N SER A 51 -4.68 -5.00 0.67
CA SER A 51 -5.92 -4.50 1.25
C SER A 51 -6.64 -3.51 0.32
N PRO A 52 -7.96 -3.28 0.49
CA PRO A 52 -8.71 -2.36 -0.38
C PRO A 52 -8.14 -0.94 -0.45
N VAL A 53 -7.52 -0.43 0.63
CA VAL A 53 -6.93 0.91 0.60
C VAL A 53 -5.62 0.92 -0.20
N ASP A 54 -4.83 -0.16 -0.13
CA ASP A 54 -3.59 -0.30 -0.89
C ASP A 54 -3.88 -0.44 -2.38
N GLN A 55 -4.96 -1.11 -2.76
CA GLN A 55 -5.43 -1.18 -4.15
C GLN A 55 -5.70 0.21 -4.74
N VAL A 56 -6.35 1.09 -3.98
CA VAL A 56 -6.60 2.48 -4.40
C VAL A 56 -5.27 3.25 -4.59
N ILE A 57 -4.29 2.98 -3.74
CA ILE A 57 -2.96 3.60 -3.84
C ILE A 57 -2.19 3.07 -5.04
N PHE A 58 -2.26 1.77 -5.29
CA PHE A 58 -1.66 1.13 -6.47
C PHE A 58 -2.24 1.72 -7.75
N ASP A 59 -3.57 1.86 -7.83
CA ASP A 59 -4.25 2.51 -8.96
C ASP A 59 -3.75 3.94 -9.19
N HIS A 60 -3.63 4.72 -8.11
CA HIS A 60 -3.14 6.09 -8.17
C HIS A 60 -1.70 6.16 -8.68
N LEU A 61 -0.82 5.30 -8.17
CA LEU A 61 0.59 5.27 -8.57
C LEU A 61 0.77 4.81 -10.01
N HIS A 62 0.02 3.79 -10.44
CA HIS A 62 0.06 3.27 -11.80
C HIS A 62 -0.45 4.32 -12.81
N GLN A 63 -1.55 5.01 -12.49
CA GLN A 63 -2.05 6.13 -13.30
C GLN A 63 -1.06 7.30 -13.39
N ALA A 64 -0.26 7.52 -12.33
CA ALA A 64 0.78 8.54 -12.31
C ALA A 64 2.08 8.11 -13.02
N GLY A 65 2.17 6.88 -13.53
CA GLY A 65 3.39 6.33 -14.13
C GLY A 65 4.53 6.10 -13.14
N GLN A 66 4.22 6.00 -11.85
CA GLN A 66 5.18 5.86 -10.75
C GLN A 66 5.27 4.41 -10.25
N PHE A 67 4.52 3.51 -10.85
CA PHE A 67 4.43 2.10 -10.45
C PHE A 67 4.17 1.26 -11.69
N HIS A 68 5.04 0.26 -11.90
CA HIS A 68 5.04 -0.64 -13.06
C HIS A 68 4.54 -2.02 -12.66
#